data_AF-A0A1I6M8J0-F1
#
_entry.id   AF-A0A1I6M8J0-F1
#
_cell.length_a   1.000
_cell.length_b   1.000
_cell.length_c   1.000
_cell.angle_alpha   90.00
_cell.angle_beta   90.00
_cell.angle_gamma   90.00
#
_symmetry.space_group_name_H-M   'P 1'
#
loop_
_entity.id
_entity.type
_entity.pdbx_description
1 polymer ?
#
loop_
_entity_poly.entity_id
_entity_poly.type
_entity_poly.pdbx_seq_one_letter_code
_entity_poly.pdbx_strand_id
1 'polypeptide(L)'
;MRAFSLCAISQTLISSEVPVRIIEELEVINIQRHQCVQYTAKIQASEGRDGSAHSIDKHLAIRLTVPGTIGTGTNPERLLTAGWSACLLSGCGV
;
A
#
# COMPACT_ATOMS: atom_id res chain seq x y z
N MET A 1 17.71 19.72 12.92
CA MET A 1 18.80 19.03 12.18
C MET A 1 19.07 17.74 12.93
N ARG A 2 18.69 16.54 12.46
CA ARG A 2 19.22 15.88 11.27
C ARG A 2 18.19 14.94 10.66
N ALA A 3 17.99 15.08 9.35
CA ALA A 3 17.30 14.14 8.50
C ALA A 3 18.17 12.88 8.34
N PHE A 4 17.69 11.73 8.82
CA PHE A 4 18.29 10.45 8.45
C PHE A 4 17.79 10.06 7.05
N SER A 5 18.61 10.50 6.09
CA SER A 5 18.83 10.01 4.73
C SER A 5 18.09 8.73 4.31
N LEU A 6 17.15 8.89 3.38
CA LEU A 6 16.56 7.83 2.55
C LEU A 6 17.48 7.37 1.39
N CYS A 7 18.80 7.58 1.45
CA CYS A 7 19.72 7.36 0.33
C CYS A 7 20.74 6.21 0.50
N ALA A 8 20.69 5.42 1.59
CA ALA A 8 21.78 4.48 1.91
C ALA A 8 21.52 2.99 1.63
N ILE A 9 20.39 2.58 1.04
CA ILE A 9 20.15 1.16 0.71
C ILE A 9 20.65 0.79 -0.71
N SER A 10 21.15 1.76 -1.49
CA SER A 10 21.59 1.50 -2.87
C SER A 10 23.02 0.94 -3.01
N GLN A 11 23.80 0.74 -1.94
CA GLN A 11 25.25 0.48 -2.12
C GLN A 11 25.93 -0.33 -1.01
N THR A 12 25.43 -1.53 -0.71
CA THR A 12 26.20 -2.64 -0.09
C THR A 12 25.27 -3.86 -0.10
N LEU A 13 25.44 -4.93 -0.90
CA LEU A 13 26.64 -5.69 -1.22
C LEU A 13 26.40 -6.44 -2.54
N ILE A 14 27.24 -6.16 -3.54
CA ILE A 14 27.63 -7.12 -4.58
C ILE A 14 28.93 -7.74 -4.05
N SER A 15 28.89 -8.98 -3.55
CA SER A 15 30.01 -9.94 -3.49
C SER A 15 29.68 -11.10 -2.58
N SER A 16 29.07 -12.14 -3.13
CA SER A 16 29.47 -13.52 -2.87
C SER A 16 28.90 -14.36 -3.98
N GLU A 17 29.78 -14.88 -4.83
CA GLU A 17 29.47 -15.77 -5.93
C GLU A 17 28.66 -16.98 -5.45
N VAL A 18 27.38 -17.05 -5.83
CA VAL A 18 26.61 -18.30 -5.76
C VAL A 18 26.29 -18.68 -7.20
N PRO A 19 26.81 -19.81 -7.70
CA PRO A 19 26.59 -20.21 -9.08
C PRO A 19 25.09 -20.49 -9.28
N VAL A 20 24.51 -19.82 -10.28
CA VAL A 20 23.15 -20.09 -10.78
C VAL A 20 23.16 -21.47 -11.44
N ARG A 21 23.05 -22.52 -10.63
CA ARG A 21 22.67 -23.84 -11.10
C ARG A 21 21.16 -23.95 -11.04
N ILE A 22 20.59 -24.12 -12.23
CA ILE A 22 19.30 -24.73 -12.56
C ILE A 22 18.68 -25.48 -11.37
N ILE A 23 17.63 -24.91 -10.77
CA ILE A 23 16.73 -25.60 -9.83
C ILE A 23 15.30 -25.22 -10.27
N GLU A 24 14.66 -26.11 -11.04
CA GLU A 24 13.21 -26.11 -11.31
C GLU A 24 12.40 -26.62 -10.10
N GLU A 25 12.79 -26.23 -8.89
CA GLU A 25 11.99 -26.41 -7.68
C GLU A 25 12.27 -25.22 -6.77
N LEU A 26 11.67 -24.07 -7.07
CA LEU A 26 11.47 -23.05 -6.05
C LEU A 26 10.38 -23.56 -5.12
N GLU A 27 10.76 -24.36 -4.13
CA GLU A 27 9.99 -24.51 -2.92
C GLU A 27 9.84 -23.08 -2.35
N VAL A 28 8.64 -22.52 -2.53
CA VAL A 28 8.28 -21.20 -2.03
C VAL A 28 8.54 -21.23 -0.53
N ILE A 29 9.63 -20.58 -0.11
CA ILE A 29 10.02 -20.51 1.30
C ILE A 29 8.82 -19.93 2.05
N ASN A 30 8.16 -20.80 2.81
CA ASN A 30 6.97 -20.46 3.56
C ASN A 30 7.38 -19.65 4.79
N ILE A 31 7.65 -18.37 4.59
CA ILE A 31 7.93 -17.43 5.68
C ILE A 31 6.61 -17.19 6.42
N GLN A 32 6.28 -18.09 7.34
CA GLN A 32 5.17 -17.92 8.27
C GLN A 32 5.48 -16.71 9.15
N ARG A 33 5.01 -15.53 8.74
CA ARG A 33 5.06 -14.34 9.60
C ARG A 33 4.08 -14.57 10.74
N HIS A 34 4.60 -14.85 11.93
CA HIS A 34 3.82 -14.91 13.17
C HIS A 34 3.30 -13.51 13.49
N GLN A 35 2.20 -13.11 12.85
CA GLN A 35 1.57 -11.82 13.04
C GLN A 35 0.09 -12.04 13.36
N CYS A 36 -0.30 -11.69 14.58
CA CYS A 36 -1.72 -11.62 14.94
C CYS A 36 -2.33 -10.41 14.23
N VAL A 37 -3.41 -10.64 13.49
CA VAL A 37 -4.12 -9.58 12.76
C VAL A 37 -4.93 -8.77 13.77
N GLN A 38 -4.50 -7.54 14.04
CA GLN A 38 -5.15 -6.66 15.01
C GLN A 38 -6.39 -5.95 14.46
N TYR A 39 -6.40 -5.66 13.16
CA TYR A 39 -7.51 -4.97 12.51
C TYR A 39 -7.57 -5.30 11.02
N THR A 40 -8.80 -5.51 10.52
CA THR A 40 -9.10 -5.74 9.11
C THR A 40 -10.29 -4.89 8.69
N ALA A 41 -10.04 -3.87 7.86
CA ALA A 41 -11.11 -3.17 7.16
C ALA A 41 -11.55 -3.94 5.92
N LYS A 42 -12.86 -3.95 5.63
CA LYS A 42 -13.40 -4.52 4.39
C LYS A 42 -14.11 -3.43 3.60
N ILE A 43 -13.59 -3.13 2.41
CA ILE A 43 -14.13 -2.14 1.47
C ILE A 43 -14.66 -2.87 0.23
N GLN A 44 -15.87 -2.51 -0.20
CA GLN A 44 -16.45 -2.89 -1.48
C GLN A 44 -16.42 -1.67 -2.39
N ALA A 45 -15.72 -1.79 -3.52
CA ALA A 45 -15.76 -0.80 -4.59
C ALA A 45 -16.59 -1.34 -5.75
N SER A 46 -17.42 -0.48 -6.34
CA SER A 46 -18.34 -0.80 -7.43
C SER A 46 -18.13 0.19 -8.56
N GLU A 47 -18.17 -0.32 -9.80
CA GLU A 47 -17.93 0.44 -11.03
C GLU A 47 -16.54 1.10 -11.09
N GLY A 48 -16.05 1.39 -12.30
CA GLY A 48 -14.66 1.83 -12.55
C GLY A 48 -14.30 3.22 -12.02
N ARG A 49 -13.69 4.07 -12.87
CA ARG A 49 -13.26 5.42 -12.47
C ARG A 49 -14.41 6.39 -12.14
N ASP A 50 -15.66 6.05 -12.49
CA ASP A 50 -16.87 6.73 -12.03
C ASP A 50 -17.77 5.66 -11.38
N GLY A 51 -17.79 5.66 -10.06
CA GLY A 51 -18.30 4.54 -9.29
C GLY A 51 -18.40 4.90 -7.82
N SER A 52 -18.25 3.91 -6.95
CA SER A 52 -18.33 4.16 -5.51
C SER A 52 -17.50 3.15 -4.72
N ALA A 53 -17.08 3.55 -3.52
CA ALA A 53 -16.40 2.67 -2.59
C ALA A 53 -17.00 2.85 -1.19
N HIS A 54 -17.32 1.74 -0.56
CA HIS A 54 -18.00 1.72 0.73
C HIS A 54 -17.43 0.65 1.63
N SER A 55 -17.35 0.90 2.93
CA SER A 55 -16.98 -0.10 3.90
C SER A 55 -18.20 -0.93 4.34
N ILE A 56 -17.97 -2.21 4.66
CA ILE A 56 -19.03 -3.10 5.15
C ILE A 56 -19.58 -2.61 6.51
N ASP A 57 -18.72 -1.99 7.31
CA ASP A 57 -19.06 -1.36 8.59
C ASP A 57 -19.70 0.04 8.45
N LYS A 58 -19.89 0.53 7.21
CA LYS A 58 -20.53 1.80 6.86
C LYS A 58 -19.84 3.07 7.39
N HIS A 59 -18.62 2.96 7.93
CA HIS A 59 -17.82 4.11 8.34
C HIS A 59 -17.22 4.90 7.17
N LEU A 60 -17.10 4.29 6.00
CA LEU A 60 -16.63 4.94 4.77
C LEU A 60 -17.65 4.73 3.65
N ALA A 61 -18.09 5.83 3.04
CA ALA A 61 -19.01 5.82 1.92
C ALA A 61 -18.65 6.97 0.98
N ILE A 62 -18.03 6.67 -0.15
CA ILE A 62 -17.50 7.68 -1.07
C ILE A 62 -17.89 7.41 -2.52
N ARG A 63 -18.21 8.49 -3.24
CA ARG A 63 -18.38 8.45 -4.69
C ARG A 63 -17.03 8.68 -5.38
N LEU A 64 -16.73 7.85 -6.37
CA LEU A 64 -15.56 7.98 -7.23
C LEU A 64 -15.98 8.68 -8.51
N THR A 65 -15.15 9.59 -9.00
CA THR A 65 -15.36 10.33 -10.25
C THR A 65 -14.06 10.46 -11.02
N VAL A 66 -14.17 10.45 -12.34
CA VAL A 66 -13.02 10.55 -13.24
C VAL A 66 -12.34 11.91 -13.07
N PRO A 67 -11.01 11.97 -12.85
CA PRO A 67 -10.28 13.22 -12.79
C PRO A 67 -10.51 14.08 -14.05
N GLY A 68 -10.67 15.40 -13.88
CA GLY A 68 -10.90 16.32 -14.99
C GLY A 68 -12.36 16.42 -15.46
N THR A 69 -13.28 15.68 -14.85
CA THR A 69 -14.73 15.83 -15.05
C THR A 69 -15.35 16.72 -13.97
N ILE A 70 -16.58 17.22 -14.19
CA ILE A 70 -17.36 18.03 -13.24
C ILE A 70 -17.97 17.15 -12.11
N GLY A 71 -17.27 16.08 -11.74
CA GLY A 71 -17.69 15.16 -10.68
C GLY A 71 -17.44 15.75 -9.30
N THR A 72 -18.39 15.57 -8.38
CA THR A 72 -18.24 15.94 -6.96
C THR A 72 -17.59 14.85 -6.12
N GLY A 73 -17.25 13.71 -6.73
CA GLY A 73 -16.59 12.59 -6.07
C GLY A 73 -15.09 12.79 -5.91
N THR A 74 -14.47 11.84 -5.23
CA THR A 74 -13.00 11.73 -5.15
C THR A 74 -12.50 10.78 -6.24
N ASN A 75 -11.21 10.43 -6.21
CA ASN A 75 -10.63 9.43 -7.11
C ASN A 75 -9.62 8.54 -6.36
N PRO A 76 -9.29 7.36 -6.91
CA PRO A 76 -8.36 6.44 -6.28
C PRO A 76 -6.99 7.06 -5.97
N GLU A 77 -6.48 7.93 -6.83
CA GLU A 77 -5.18 8.57 -6.67
C GLU A 77 -5.15 9.47 -5.42
N ARG A 78 -6.20 10.28 -5.21
CA ARG A 78 -6.36 11.12 -4.00
C ARG A 78 -6.53 10.28 -2.73
N LEU A 79 -7.27 9.18 -2.81
CA LEU A 79 -7.45 8.28 -1.66
C LEU A 79 -6.14 7.61 -1.24
N LEU A 80 -5.33 7.19 -2.22
CA LEU A 80 -4.02 6.63 -1.94
C LEU A 80 -3.10 7.65 -1.25
N THR A 81 -3.06 8.88 -1.76
CA THR A 81 -2.28 9.96 -1.13
C THR A 81 -2.76 10.23 0.29
N ALA A 82 -4.08 10.36 0.49
CA ALA A 82 -4.65 10.63 1.81
C ALA A 82 -4.35 9.51 2.82
N GLY A 83 -4.55 8.24 2.41
CA GLY A 83 -4.29 7.08 3.26
C GLY A 83 -2.83 6.95 3.65
N TRP A 84 -1.91 7.14 2.69
CA TRP A 84 -0.48 7.11 2.97
C TRP A 84 -0.06 8.22 3.95
N SER A 85 -0.48 9.45 3.69
CA SER A 85 -0.17 10.59 4.55
C SER A 85 -0.72 10.40 5.96
N ALA A 86 -1.96 9.93 6.11
CA ALA A 86 -2.57 9.67 7.41
C ALA A 86 -1.79 8.61 8.21
N CYS A 87 -1.38 7.51 7.57
CA CYS A 87 -0.54 6.49 8.19
C CYS A 87 0.80 7.06 8.67
N LEU A 88 1.46 7.86 7.84
CA LEU A 88 2.76 8.44 8.19
C LEU A 88 2.65 9.40 9.37
N LEU A 89 1.66 10.31 9.35
CA LEU A 89 1.44 11.25 10.44
C LEU A 89 1.12 10.53 11.76
N SER A 90 0.30 9.47 11.69
CA SER A 90 -0.05 8.64 12.86
C SER A 90 1.18 7.94 13.45
N GLY A 91 2.08 7.45 12.61
CA GLY A 91 3.34 6.85 13.05
C GLY A 91 4.36 7.85 13.60
N CYS A 92 4.33 9.10 13.13
CA CYS A 92 5.22 10.17 13.60
C CYS A 92 4.75 10.87 14.88
N GLY A 93 3.50 10.66 15.32
CA GLY A 93 2.99 11.14 16.61
C GLY A 93 2.83 12.66 16.72
N VAL A 94 2.41 13.33 15.63
CA VAL A 94 2.08 14.77 15.64
C VAL A 94 0.66 15.04 16.13
#